data_AF-A0A4S2EEV2-F1
#
_entry.id   AF-A0A4S2EEV2-F1
#
_cell.length_a   1.000
_cell.length_b   1.000
_cell.length_c   1.000
_cell.angle_alpha   90.00
_cell.angle_beta   90.00
_cell.angle_gamma   90.00
#
_symmetry.space_group_name_H-M   'P 1'
#
loop_
_entity.id
_entity.type
_entity.pdbx_description
1 polymer ?
#
loop_
_entity_poly.entity_id
_entity_poly.type
_entity_poly.pdbx_seq_one_letter_code
_entity_poly.pdbx_strand_id
1 'polypeptide(L)'
;MEQRITSLETITSLISKGLDEVNHSNKGHLSLPTRRAILQAINEPLVIGRVSILCALKVYPIWNDFFRNDTEIIGLIEKTEKYLLGQTSKKDLLNDADHLDMFADDYIEDDMTASFAAKVAVHAAYDAGSDANSIISDYDSDEEVEDPYEWDTAFLASLVYNGGHYCPIKI
;
A
#
# COMPACT_ATOMS: atom_id res chain seq x y z
N MET A 1 29.92 0.16 -5.96
CA MET A 1 29.38 -0.84 -6.90
C MET A 1 29.03 -2.12 -6.15
N GLU A 2 29.91 -2.63 -5.28
CA GLU A 2 29.65 -3.76 -4.38
C GLU A 2 28.41 -3.60 -3.49
N GLN A 3 28.23 -2.46 -2.80
CA GLN A 3 27.03 -2.23 -1.95
C GLN A 3 25.69 -2.33 -2.70
N ARG A 4 25.64 -1.94 -3.99
CA ARG A 4 24.43 -2.07 -4.83
C ARG A 4 24.18 -3.50 -5.31
N ILE A 5 25.24 -4.30 -5.45
CA ILE A 5 25.14 -5.71 -5.85
C ILE A 5 24.64 -6.52 -4.65
N THR A 6 25.17 -6.27 -3.45
CA THR A 6 24.73 -6.90 -2.20
C THR A 6 23.27 -6.58 -1.86
N SER A 7 22.80 -5.35 -2.12
CA SER A 7 21.39 -4.98 -1.90
C SER A 7 20.43 -5.71 -2.84
N LEU A 8 20.78 -5.88 -4.12
CA LEU A 8 19.93 -6.58 -5.10
C LEU A 8 19.82 -8.09 -4.82
N GLU A 9 20.93 -8.74 -4.45
CA GLU A 9 20.92 -10.14 -4.03
C GLU A 9 20.08 -10.34 -2.77
N THR A 10 20.15 -9.39 -1.82
CA THR A 10 19.34 -9.39 -0.60
C THR A 10 17.86 -9.25 -0.91
N ILE A 11 17.47 -8.26 -1.74
CA ILE A 11 16.09 -8.08 -2.19
C ILE A 11 15.57 -9.33 -2.89
N THR A 12 16.36 -9.93 -3.80
CA THR A 12 15.95 -11.14 -4.54
C THR A 12 15.73 -12.33 -3.60
N SER A 13 16.60 -12.50 -2.61
CA SER A 13 16.46 -13.53 -1.58
C SER A 13 15.19 -13.31 -0.74
N LEU A 14 14.94 -12.08 -0.30
CA LEU A 14 13.74 -11.72 0.46
C LEU A 14 12.45 -11.91 -0.34
N ILE A 15 12.44 -11.55 -1.63
CA ILE A 15 11.30 -11.81 -2.53
C ILE A 15 11.06 -13.31 -2.66
N SER A 16 12.12 -14.10 -2.85
CA SER A 16 12.00 -15.56 -2.97
C SER A 16 11.43 -16.19 -1.69
N LYS A 17 11.93 -15.75 -0.52
CA LYS A 17 11.38 -16.14 0.79
C LYS A 17 9.91 -15.75 0.92
N GLY A 18 9.55 -14.53 0.54
CA GLY A 18 8.17 -14.06 0.59
C GLY A 18 7.23 -14.84 -0.32
N LEU A 19 7.67 -15.21 -1.52
CA LEU A 19 6.90 -16.06 -2.43
C LEU A 19 6.67 -17.45 -1.83
N ASP A 20 7.69 -18.05 -1.22
CA ASP A 20 7.56 -19.33 -0.53
C ASP A 20 6.57 -19.25 0.63
N GLU A 21 6.64 -18.17 1.41
CA GLU A 21 5.73 -17.90 2.52
C GLU A 21 4.27 -17.80 2.05
N VAL A 22 3.99 -17.01 1.00
CA VAL A 22 2.62 -16.85 0.46
C VAL A 22 2.09 -18.17 -0.09
N ASN A 23 2.92 -18.98 -0.76
CA ASN A 23 2.50 -20.26 -1.33
C ASN A 23 2.17 -21.33 -0.28
N HIS A 24 2.71 -21.20 0.93
CA HIS A 24 2.50 -22.16 2.03
C HIS A 24 1.66 -21.60 3.19
N SER A 25 1.20 -20.35 3.09
CA SER A 25 0.38 -19.69 4.10
C SER A 25 -1.10 -19.70 3.72
N ASN A 26 -1.95 -20.04 4.68
CA ASN A 26 -3.41 -19.97 4.53
C ASN A 26 -3.93 -18.52 4.47
N LYS A 27 -3.08 -17.53 4.76
CA LYS A 27 -3.46 -16.11 4.80
C LYS A 27 -3.37 -15.40 3.44
N GLY A 28 -2.58 -15.92 2.50
CA GLY A 28 -2.46 -15.38 1.14
C GLY A 28 -1.76 -14.00 1.02
N HIS A 29 -1.08 -13.54 2.08
CA HIS A 29 -0.29 -12.31 2.08
C HIS A 29 1.05 -12.53 2.79
N LEU A 30 2.02 -11.64 2.49
CA LEU A 30 3.31 -11.62 3.18
C LEU A 30 3.11 -11.17 4.64
N SER A 31 3.84 -11.77 5.56
CA SER A 31 3.93 -11.31 6.94
C SER A 31 4.57 -9.94 7.07
N LEU A 32 4.18 -9.21 8.10
CA LEU A 32 4.76 -7.91 8.45
C LEU A 32 6.31 -7.90 8.49
N PRO A 33 7.02 -8.86 9.14
CA PRO A 33 8.49 -8.89 9.12
C PRO A 33 9.07 -9.02 7.71
N THR A 34 8.48 -9.86 6.86
CA THR A 34 8.96 -10.07 5.49
C THR A 34 8.73 -8.81 4.64
N ARG A 35 7.55 -8.18 4.75
CA ARG A 35 7.24 -6.92 4.05
C ARG A 35 8.21 -5.80 4.44
N ARG A 36 8.46 -5.62 5.74
CA ARG A 36 9.42 -4.63 6.24
C ARG A 36 10.84 -4.91 5.80
N ALA A 37 11.32 -6.16 5.89
CA ALA A 37 12.65 -6.51 5.42
C ALA A 37 12.84 -6.19 3.93
N ILE A 38 11.82 -6.41 3.09
CA ILE A 38 11.87 -6.04 1.67
C ILE A 38 11.97 -4.52 1.51
N LEU A 39 11.11 -3.74 2.17
CA LEU A 39 11.11 -2.27 2.08
C LEU A 39 12.42 -1.66 2.62
N GLN A 40 12.94 -2.20 3.73
CA GLN A 40 14.23 -1.84 4.30
C GLN A 40 15.41 -2.19 3.38
N ALA A 41 15.34 -3.32 2.66
CA ALA A 41 16.37 -3.68 1.70
C ALA A 41 16.31 -2.78 0.44
N ILE A 42 15.13 -2.28 0.07
CA ILE A 42 14.95 -1.30 -1.01
C ILE A 42 15.50 0.07 -0.58
N ASN A 43 15.04 0.59 0.57
CA ASN A 43 15.44 1.88 1.17
C ASN A 43 15.61 3.04 0.17
N GLU A 44 14.71 3.13 -0.80
CA GLU A 44 14.73 4.15 -1.85
C GLU A 44 13.29 4.69 -1.98
N PRO A 45 13.02 5.93 -1.54
CA PRO A 45 11.66 6.47 -1.44
C PRO A 45 10.89 6.44 -2.76
N LEU A 46 11.55 6.69 -3.89
CA LEU A 46 10.92 6.68 -5.21
C LEU A 46 10.54 5.26 -5.65
N VAL A 47 11.37 4.26 -5.33
CA VAL A 47 11.03 2.85 -5.57
C VAL A 47 9.88 2.41 -4.66
N ILE A 48 9.90 2.78 -3.38
CA ILE A 48 8.81 2.46 -2.44
C ILE A 48 7.49 3.08 -2.91
N GLY A 49 7.48 4.37 -3.22
CA GLY A 49 6.28 5.04 -3.76
C GLY A 49 5.75 4.40 -5.04
N ARG A 50 6.64 3.90 -5.92
CA ARG A 50 6.23 3.14 -7.12
C ARG A 50 5.61 1.80 -6.78
N VAL A 51 6.15 1.09 -5.79
CA VAL A 51 5.54 -0.16 -5.30
C VAL A 51 4.13 0.13 -4.76
N SER A 52 3.95 1.20 -3.99
CA SER A 52 2.64 1.59 -3.46
C SER A 52 1.65 1.97 -4.57
N ILE A 53 2.08 2.66 -5.63
CA ILE A 53 1.25 2.91 -6.83
C ILE A 53 0.82 1.60 -7.49
N LEU A 54 1.72 0.62 -7.63
CA LEU A 54 1.38 -0.68 -8.21
C LEU A 54 0.35 -1.44 -7.36
N CYS A 55 0.45 -1.35 -6.02
CA CYS A 55 -0.57 -1.87 -5.11
C CYS A 55 -1.94 -1.20 -5.35
N ALA A 56 -1.99 0.13 -5.45
CA ALA A 56 -3.22 0.86 -5.73
C ALA A 56 -3.83 0.50 -7.09
N LEU A 57 -3.02 0.45 -8.16
CA LEU A 57 -3.48 0.04 -9.49
C LEU A 57 -4.01 -1.39 -9.52
N LYS A 58 -3.44 -2.29 -8.70
CA LYS A 58 -3.84 -3.69 -8.63
C LYS A 58 -5.27 -3.86 -8.07
N VAL A 59 -5.67 -2.99 -7.14
CA VAL A 59 -6.99 -3.05 -6.50
C VAL A 59 -7.99 -2.03 -7.06
N TYR A 60 -7.54 -1.02 -7.82
CA TYR A 60 -8.42 -0.03 -8.44
C TYR A 60 -9.62 -0.60 -9.23
N PRO A 61 -9.50 -1.72 -9.98
CA PRO A 61 -10.66 -2.32 -10.63
C PRO A 61 -11.83 -2.63 -9.69
N ILE A 62 -11.55 -2.96 -8.42
CA ILE A 62 -12.58 -3.22 -7.40
C ILE A 62 -13.37 -1.94 -7.11
N TRP A 63 -12.69 -0.81 -6.89
CA TRP A 63 -13.36 0.49 -6.76
C TRP A 63 -14.18 0.82 -8.00
N ASN A 64 -13.56 0.69 -9.17
CA ASN A 64 -14.18 1.06 -10.44
C ASN A 64 -15.40 0.19 -10.80
N ASP A 65 -15.46 -1.06 -10.35
CA ASP A 65 -16.61 -1.93 -10.60
C ASP A 65 -17.88 -1.46 -9.88
N PHE A 66 -17.72 -0.89 -8.67
CA PHE A 66 -18.79 -0.33 -7.83
C PHE A 66 -19.09 1.14 -8.18
N PHE A 67 -18.05 1.97 -8.35
CA PHE A 67 -18.16 3.42 -8.53
C PHE A 67 -17.68 3.87 -9.92
N ARG A 68 -18.24 3.29 -10.98
CA ARG A 68 -17.81 3.42 -12.39
C ARG A 68 -17.65 4.84 -12.95
N ASN A 69 -18.29 5.83 -12.34
CA ASN A 69 -18.25 7.22 -12.78
C ASN A 69 -17.35 8.09 -11.90
N ASP A 70 -16.85 7.55 -10.80
CA ASP A 70 -15.86 8.24 -9.98
C ASP A 70 -14.50 8.23 -10.67
N THR A 71 -13.89 9.40 -10.75
CA THR A 71 -12.54 9.58 -11.30
C THR A 71 -11.54 10.05 -10.24
N GLU A 72 -11.98 10.28 -9.01
CA GLU A 72 -11.14 10.87 -7.97
C GLU A 72 -10.04 9.90 -7.53
N ILE A 73 -10.38 8.62 -7.35
CA ILE A 73 -9.39 7.61 -6.91
C ILE A 73 -8.31 7.36 -7.97
N ILE A 74 -8.68 7.19 -9.24
CA ILE A 74 -7.69 7.05 -10.32
C ILE A 74 -6.91 8.36 -10.53
N GLY A 75 -7.57 9.50 -10.38
CA GLY A 75 -6.94 10.82 -10.44
C GLY A 75 -5.87 10.99 -9.36
N LEU A 76 -6.10 10.50 -8.14
CA LEU A 76 -5.12 10.48 -7.07
C LEU A 76 -3.92 9.59 -7.43
N ILE A 77 -4.14 8.37 -7.94
CA ILE A 77 -3.06 7.47 -8.37
C ILE A 77 -2.18 8.15 -9.43
N GLU A 78 -2.78 8.77 -10.45
CA GLU A 78 -2.06 9.53 -11.47
C GLU A 78 -1.30 10.73 -10.90
N LYS A 79 -1.89 11.42 -9.90
CA LYS A 79 -1.24 12.56 -9.24
C LYS A 79 -0.04 12.11 -8.40
N THR A 80 -0.13 10.95 -7.74
CA THR A 80 0.98 10.32 -7.03
C THR A 80 2.14 10.01 -7.98
N GLU A 81 1.86 9.47 -9.17
CA GLU A 81 2.89 9.26 -10.19
C GLU A 81 3.54 10.57 -10.66
N LYS A 82 2.72 11.59 -10.95
CA LYS A 82 3.20 12.94 -11.31
C LYS A 82 4.10 13.52 -10.21
N TYR A 83 3.78 13.28 -8.95
CA TYR A 83 4.59 13.75 -7.82
C TYR A 83 5.97 13.09 -7.81
N LEU A 84 6.03 11.75 -7.98
CA LEU A 84 7.30 11.02 -8.06
C LEU A 84 8.16 11.44 -9.27
N LEU A 85 7.52 11.96 -10.33
CA LEU A 85 8.19 12.54 -11.50
C LEU A 85 8.58 14.02 -11.32
N GLY A 86 8.29 14.64 -10.17
CA GLY A 86 8.58 16.05 -9.90
C GLY A 86 7.65 17.04 -10.62
N GLN A 87 6.48 16.58 -11.08
CA GLN A 87 5.53 17.35 -11.90
C GLN A 87 4.41 18.01 -11.07
N THR A 88 4.28 17.67 -9.79
CA THR A 88 3.38 18.34 -8.83
C THR A 88 4.07 18.48 -7.47
N SER A 89 3.56 19.34 -6.61
CA SER A 89 4.13 19.53 -5.27
C SER A 89 3.62 18.48 -4.27
N LYS A 90 4.42 18.22 -3.22
CA LYS A 90 4.00 17.36 -2.09
C LYS A 90 2.72 17.89 -1.44
N LYS A 91 2.62 19.22 -1.27
CA LYS A 91 1.45 19.86 -0.67
C LYS A 91 0.18 19.58 -1.50
N ASP A 92 0.26 19.70 -2.82
CA ASP A 92 -0.89 19.48 -3.68
C ASP A 92 -1.29 18.00 -3.73
N LEU A 93 -0.32 17.08 -3.64
CA LEU A 93 -0.60 15.65 -3.52
C LEU A 93 -1.33 15.34 -2.20
N LEU A 94 -0.77 15.79 -1.07
CA LEU A 94 -1.29 15.46 0.25
C LEU A 94 -2.66 16.09 0.52
N ASN A 95 -2.93 17.29 0.02
CA ASN A 95 -4.26 17.89 0.14
C ASN A 95 -5.35 17.02 -0.51
N ASP A 96 -5.08 16.44 -1.69
CA ASP A 96 -6.03 15.55 -2.36
C ASP A 96 -6.15 14.22 -1.61
N ALA A 97 -5.03 13.68 -1.11
CA ALA A 97 -5.02 12.46 -0.31
C ALA A 97 -5.85 12.62 0.98
N ASP A 98 -5.66 13.71 1.72
CA ASP A 98 -6.39 14.01 2.96
C ASP A 98 -7.90 14.18 2.69
N HIS A 99 -8.25 14.82 1.57
CA HIS A 99 -9.65 14.94 1.16
C HIS A 99 -10.27 13.56 0.86
N LEU A 100 -9.53 12.71 0.16
CA LEU A 100 -10.00 11.40 -0.28
C LEU A 100 -9.97 10.34 0.82
N ASP A 101 -9.14 10.50 1.86
CA ASP A 101 -9.17 9.61 3.02
C ASP A 101 -10.51 9.72 3.76
N MET A 102 -10.94 10.96 4.03
CA MET A 102 -12.25 11.23 4.61
C MET A 102 -13.38 10.74 3.70
N PHE A 103 -13.26 10.97 2.39
CA PHE A 103 -14.26 10.54 1.42
C PHE A 103 -14.39 9.03 1.35
N ALA A 104 -13.28 8.27 1.42
CA ALA A 104 -13.30 6.82 1.37
C ALA A 104 -14.06 6.20 2.55
N ASP A 105 -13.98 6.81 3.74
CA ASP A 105 -14.70 6.36 4.94
C ASP A 105 -16.22 6.43 4.76
N ASP A 106 -16.73 7.43 4.03
CA ASP A 106 -18.17 7.59 3.77
C ASP A 106 -18.76 6.41 2.96
N TYR A 107 -17.94 5.69 2.19
CA TYR A 107 -18.37 4.54 1.37
C TYR A 107 -18.20 3.19 2.06
N ILE A 108 -17.73 3.14 3.32
CA ILE A 108 -17.61 1.87 4.06
C ILE A 108 -18.96 1.18 4.20
N GLU A 109 -20.04 1.95 4.40
CA GLU A 109 -21.40 1.42 4.53
C GLU A 109 -21.95 0.88 3.19
N ASP A 110 -21.52 1.43 2.06
CA ASP A 110 -21.93 1.00 0.72
C ASP A 110 -21.20 -0.28 0.29
N ASP A 111 -19.86 -0.26 0.31
CA ASP A 111 -19.03 -1.44 0.12
C ASP A 111 -17.65 -1.26 0.78
N MET A 112 -17.44 -2.01 1.86
CA MET A 112 -16.20 -1.99 2.63
C MET A 112 -14.96 -2.35 1.78
N THR A 113 -15.08 -3.28 0.82
CA THR A 113 -13.93 -3.72 0.03
C THR A 113 -13.53 -2.64 -0.98
N ALA A 114 -14.50 -2.00 -1.62
CA ALA A 114 -14.28 -0.87 -2.50
C ALA A 114 -13.72 0.34 -1.73
N SER A 115 -14.28 0.67 -0.55
CA SER A 115 -13.74 1.72 0.32
C SER A 115 -12.27 1.47 0.68
N PHE A 116 -11.91 0.25 1.07
CA PHE A 116 -10.51 -0.08 1.31
C PHE A 116 -9.65 -0.02 0.04
N ALA A 117 -10.19 -0.36 -1.15
CA ALA A 117 -9.48 -0.16 -2.41
C ALA A 117 -9.15 1.33 -2.67
N ALA A 118 -10.05 2.25 -2.31
CA ALA A 118 -9.79 3.69 -2.34
C ALA A 118 -8.70 4.09 -1.32
N LYS A 119 -8.76 3.55 -0.09
CA LYS A 119 -7.72 3.80 0.93
C LYS A 119 -6.33 3.31 0.50
N VAL A 120 -6.21 2.25 -0.29
CA VAL A 120 -4.90 1.85 -0.87
C VAL A 120 -4.31 2.97 -1.74
N ALA A 121 -5.13 3.70 -2.51
CA ALA A 121 -4.66 4.83 -3.30
C ALA A 121 -4.23 6.01 -2.42
N VAL A 122 -4.95 6.27 -1.34
CA VAL A 122 -4.61 7.28 -0.32
C VAL A 122 -3.28 6.95 0.36
N HIS A 123 -3.11 5.72 0.85
CA HIS A 123 -1.86 5.28 1.47
C HIS A 123 -0.70 5.33 0.48
N ALA A 124 -0.93 5.03 -0.80
CA ALA A 124 0.10 5.19 -1.83
C ALA A 124 0.56 6.65 -2.01
N ALA A 125 -0.36 7.62 -1.89
CA ALA A 125 -0.02 9.04 -1.91
C ALA A 125 0.80 9.44 -0.66
N TYR A 126 0.44 8.91 0.51
CA TYR A 126 1.20 9.13 1.76
C TYR A 126 2.59 8.52 1.72
N ASP A 127 2.73 7.28 1.24
CA ASP A 127 4.02 6.62 1.06
C ASP A 127 4.91 7.41 0.10
N ALA A 128 4.39 7.83 -1.04
CA ALA A 128 5.14 8.62 -2.01
C ALA A 128 5.63 9.94 -1.40
N GLY A 129 4.77 10.62 -0.63
CA GLY A 129 5.10 11.87 0.05
C GLY A 129 6.00 11.72 1.28
N SER A 130 6.24 10.50 1.76
CA SER A 130 7.00 10.23 2.99
C SER A 130 8.45 9.87 2.73
N ASP A 131 9.30 10.07 3.73
CA ASP A 131 10.66 9.55 3.71
C ASP A 131 10.60 8.03 3.97
N ALA A 132 11.55 7.25 3.40
CA ALA A 132 11.54 5.78 3.52
C ALA A 132 11.49 5.28 4.98
N ASN A 133 12.15 6.00 5.90
CA ASN A 133 12.14 5.67 7.33
C ASN A 133 10.78 5.92 8.00
N SER A 134 9.93 6.80 7.46
CA SER A 134 8.59 7.04 7.99
C SER A 134 7.58 5.96 7.56
N ILE A 135 7.88 5.26 6.46
CA ILE A 135 7.06 4.15 5.93
C ILE A 135 7.37 2.85 6.69
N ILE A 136 8.62 2.69 7.13
CA ILE A 136 9.08 1.53 7.89
C ILE A 136 8.88 1.86 9.39
N SER A 137 7.74 1.48 9.97
CA SER A 137 7.53 1.74 11.40
C SER A 137 8.52 0.96 12.29
N ASP A 138 8.95 1.58 13.40
CA ASP A 138 9.85 0.99 14.40
C ASP A 138 9.18 -0.10 15.26
N TYR A 139 7.95 -0.51 14.92
CA TYR A 139 7.17 -1.46 15.71
C TYR A 139 7.71 -2.88 15.56
N ASP A 140 8.56 -3.32 16.49
CA ASP A 140 9.23 -4.63 16.46
C ASP A 140 8.28 -5.76 16.92
N SER A 141 7.36 -6.15 16.02
CA SER A 141 6.44 -7.27 16.19
C SER A 141 6.42 -8.16 14.97
N ASP A 142 6.31 -9.46 15.20
CA ASP A 142 6.07 -10.48 14.18
C ASP A 142 4.58 -10.63 13.84
N GLU A 143 3.70 -10.01 14.62
CA GLU A 143 2.25 -10.01 14.41
C GLU A 143 1.83 -8.86 13.49
N GLU A 144 0.78 -9.10 12.70
CA GLU A 144 0.17 -8.02 11.91
C GLU A 144 -0.38 -6.96 12.86
N VAL A 145 -0.26 -5.70 12.46
CA VAL A 145 -0.80 -4.59 13.25
C VAL A 145 -2.32 -4.75 13.33
N GLU A 146 -2.92 -4.59 14.51
CA GLU A 146 -4.38 -4.71 14.66
C GLU A 146 -5.12 -3.47 14.14
N ASP A 147 -4.49 -2.29 14.24
CA ASP A 147 -5.06 -1.03 13.81
C ASP A 147 -4.98 -0.87 12.28
N PRO A 148 -6.13 -0.79 11.56
CA PRO A 148 -6.15 -0.58 10.12
C PRO A 148 -5.45 0.70 9.65
N TYR A 149 -5.39 1.74 10.51
CA TYR A 149 -4.72 3.00 10.19
C TYR A 149 -3.20 2.88 10.21
N GLU A 150 -2.66 1.83 10.80
CA GLU A 150 -1.22 1.54 10.85
C GLU A 150 -0.79 0.50 9.80
N TRP A 151 -1.71 0.01 8.97
CA TRP A 151 -1.40 -0.90 7.87
C TRP A 151 -0.67 -0.18 6.74
N ASP A 152 0.45 -0.74 6.30
CA ASP A 152 1.09 -0.30 5.07
C ASP A 152 0.27 -0.67 3.83
N THR A 153 0.51 0.08 2.75
CA THR A 153 -0.19 -0.02 1.48
C THR A 153 -0.19 -1.45 0.92
N ALA A 154 0.91 -2.19 1.06
CA ALA A 154 1.04 -3.53 0.49
C ALA A 154 0.14 -4.54 1.23
N PHE A 155 0.09 -4.47 2.56
CA PHE A 155 -0.81 -5.29 3.35
C PHE A 155 -2.27 -4.99 3.04
N LEU A 156 -2.67 -3.72 3.07
CA LEU A 156 -4.04 -3.32 2.77
C LEU A 156 -4.48 -3.77 1.38
N ALA A 157 -3.64 -3.58 0.36
CA ALA A 157 -3.92 -4.04 -1.00
C ALA A 157 -4.10 -5.56 -1.08
N SER A 158 -3.31 -6.32 -0.32
CA SER A 158 -3.43 -7.77 -0.27
C SER A 158 -4.74 -8.24 0.37
N LEU A 159 -5.22 -7.54 1.41
CA LEU A 159 -6.50 -7.83 2.04
C LEU A 159 -7.66 -7.58 1.07
N VAL A 160 -7.64 -6.41 0.42
CA VAL A 160 -8.64 -6.02 -0.58
C VAL A 160 -8.67 -7.01 -1.74
N TYR A 161 -7.51 -7.35 -2.29
CA TYR A 161 -7.41 -8.25 -3.45
C TYR A 161 -7.87 -9.68 -3.13
N ASN A 162 -7.66 -10.15 -1.91
CA ASN A 162 -8.05 -11.50 -1.47
C ASN A 162 -9.49 -11.56 -0.89
N GLY A 163 -10.29 -10.50 -1.04
CA GLY A 163 -11.70 -10.50 -0.64
C GLY A 163 -11.97 -10.21 0.84
N GLY A 164 -11.04 -9.53 1.53
CA GLY A 164 -11.33 -8.85 2.79
C GLY A 164 -11.74 -9.75 3.95
N HIS A 165 -11.13 -10.93 4.11
CA HIS A 165 -11.39 -11.81 5.28
C HIS A 165 -10.76 -11.27 6.58
N TYR A 166 -11.02 -10.02 6.93
CA TYR A 166 -10.98 -9.52 8.30
C TYR A 166 -12.28 -8.76 8.51
N CYS A 167 -13.30 -9.43 9.04
CA CYS A 167 -14.44 -8.78 9.66
C CYS A 167 -14.07 -8.59 11.15
N PRO A 168 -13.74 -7.38 11.63
CA PRO A 168 -13.45 -7.14 13.04
C PRO A 168 -14.74 -7.13 13.87
N ILE A 169 -15.92 -7.12 13.23
CA ILE A 169 -17.21 -7.10 13.90
C ILE A 169 -17.80 -8.51 13.90
N LYS A 170 -17.41 -9.31 14.89
CA LYS A 170 -18.33 -10.33 15.41
C LYS A 170 -19.47 -9.59 16.11
N ILE A 171 -20.66 -9.57 15.50
CA ILE A 171 -21.91 -9.43 16.25
C ILE A 171 -22.26 -10.81 16.83
#